data_AF-A0A7S3HIZ3-F1
#
_entry.id   AF-A0A7S3HIZ3-F1
#
_cell.length_a   1.000
_cell.length_b   1.000
_cell.length_c   1.000
_cell.angle_alpha   90.00
_cell.angle_beta   90.00
_cell.angle_gamma   90.00
#
_symmetry.space_group_name_H-M   'P 1'
#
loop_
_entity.id
_entity.type
_entity.pdbx_description
1 polymer ?
#
loop_
_entity_poly.entity_id
_entity_poly.type
_entity_poly.pdbx_seq_one_letter_code
_entity_poly.pdbx_strand_id
1 'polypeptide(L)'
;MCFGVLGGFENRWECLISGPCIHQLSGCLDDAPSKHAVMSRRCTRIVREALAYMESKPTDALEADFNVVGGRYTFSILPLPSKNVRIVSVSFLIVPSVFPPVEEKSGIKWDINDRKKLINQFVPLPIAEQLEQGANLRYLAEIREVNTMFMKWDSYDSNGKHRDLLELQGCFYQAQRILHNSGAYLRQFLVDDKGCVLIACWGMPH
;
A
#
# COMPACT_ATOMS: atom_id res chain seq x y z
N MET A 1 -11.29 5.14 -2.42
CA MET A 1 -10.23 4.58 -1.57
C MET A 1 -10.62 4.94 -0.16
N CYS A 2 -10.53 3.99 0.76
CA CYS A 2 -10.81 4.17 2.18
C CYS A 2 -9.52 3.91 2.93
N PHE A 3 -9.22 4.74 3.91
CA PHE A 3 -8.09 4.58 4.83
C PHE A 3 -8.67 4.53 6.24
N GLY A 4 -8.26 3.54 7.02
CA GLY A 4 -8.69 3.37 8.40
C GLY A 4 -7.50 3.06 9.30
N VAL A 5 -7.49 3.66 10.48
CA VAL A 5 -6.56 3.30 11.56
C VAL A 5 -7.38 2.57 12.62
N LEU A 6 -7.05 1.30 12.85
CA LEU A 6 -7.83 0.40 13.68
C LEU A 6 -6.99 -0.16 14.83
N GLY A 7 -7.67 -0.61 15.88
CA GLY A 7 -7.05 -1.28 17.03
C GLY A 7 -7.00 -0.40 18.28
N GLY A 8 -5.83 -0.31 18.90
CA GLY A 8 -5.59 0.48 20.11
C GLY A 8 -5.48 -0.35 21.39
N PHE A 9 -5.53 -1.69 21.30
CA PHE A 9 -5.15 -2.52 22.45
C PHE A 9 -3.67 -2.27 22.78
N GLU A 10 -3.35 -1.94 24.03
CA GLU A 10 -2.02 -1.48 24.45
C GLU A 10 -1.45 -0.34 23.60
N ASN A 11 -2.32 0.55 23.11
CA ASN A 11 -1.92 1.67 22.24
C ASN A 11 -1.23 1.19 20.94
N ARG A 12 -1.61 0.01 20.43
CA ARG A 12 -1.11 -0.58 19.17
C ARG A 12 -2.12 -0.43 18.04
N TRP A 13 -1.69 0.13 16.92
CA TRP A 13 -2.57 0.53 15.82
C TRP A 13 -2.13 -0.08 14.49
N GLU A 14 -3.10 -0.43 13.65
CA GLU A 14 -2.88 -0.91 12.29
C GLU A 14 -3.52 0.04 11.27
N CYS A 15 -2.82 0.23 10.15
CA CYS A 15 -3.30 1.05 9.03
C CYS A 15 -3.85 0.14 7.93
N LEU A 16 -5.12 0.31 7.61
CA LEU A 16 -5.78 -0.40 6.52
C LEU A 16 -6.09 0.55 5.37
N ILE A 17 -5.78 0.09 4.15
CA ILE A 17 -6.20 0.73 2.91
C ILE A 17 -7.15 -0.23 2.21
N SER A 18 -8.28 0.29 1.75
CA SER A 18 -9.24 -0.48 0.99
C SER A 18 -9.81 0.30 -0.20
N GLY A 19 -10.42 -0.45 -1.10
CA GLY A 19 -11.23 0.04 -2.19
C GLY A 19 -10.96 -0.72 -3.49
N PRO A 20 -11.68 -0.36 -4.55
CA PRO A 20 -11.58 -1.06 -5.84
C PRO A 20 -10.18 -1.04 -6.45
N CYS A 21 -9.32 -0.09 -6.05
CA CYS A 21 -7.94 0.00 -6.52
C CYS A 21 -7.08 -1.19 -6.06
N ILE A 22 -7.32 -1.75 -4.87
CA ILE A 22 -6.57 -2.92 -4.38
C ILE A 22 -6.84 -4.14 -5.27
N HIS A 23 -8.10 -4.34 -5.67
CA HIS A 23 -8.50 -5.46 -6.53
C HIS A 23 -7.96 -5.27 -7.95
N GLN A 24 -7.96 -4.04 -8.44
CA GLN A 24 -7.34 -3.69 -9.72
C GLN A 24 -5.82 -3.93 -9.70
N LEU A 25 -5.16 -3.67 -8.57
CA LEU A 25 -3.72 -3.96 -8.42
C LEU A 25 -3.45 -5.46 -8.46
N SER A 26 -4.25 -6.28 -7.77
CA SER A 26 -4.11 -7.75 -7.86
C SER A 26 -4.23 -8.23 -9.31
N GLY A 27 -5.26 -7.79 -10.04
CA GLY A 27 -5.39 -8.14 -11.46
C GLY A 27 -4.23 -7.65 -12.34
N CYS A 28 -3.62 -6.50 -12.02
CA CYS A 28 -2.40 -6.06 -12.71
C CYS A 28 -1.19 -6.95 -12.40
N LEU A 29 -1.07 -7.45 -11.16
CA LEU A 29 0.02 -8.34 -10.76
C LEU A 29 -0.10 -9.70 -11.46
N ASP A 30 -1.31 -10.24 -11.59
CA ASP A 30 -1.56 -11.47 -12.35
C ASP A 30 -1.19 -11.31 -13.84
N ASP A 31 -1.47 -10.13 -14.39
CA ASP A 31 -1.19 -9.78 -15.78
C ASP A 31 0.28 -9.41 -16.06
N ALA A 32 1.09 -9.15 -15.03
CA ALA A 32 2.45 -8.65 -15.16
C ALA A 32 3.47 -9.79 -15.13
N PRO A 33 4.05 -10.20 -16.29
CA PRO A 33 5.16 -11.13 -16.26
C PRO A 33 6.36 -10.54 -15.53
N SER A 34 7.29 -11.40 -15.12
CA SER A 34 8.53 -10.97 -14.50
C SER A 34 9.19 -9.81 -15.27
N LYS A 35 9.60 -8.78 -14.54
CA LYS A 35 10.22 -7.54 -15.06
C LYS A 35 9.34 -6.66 -15.94
N HIS A 36 8.02 -6.80 -15.88
CA HIS A 36 7.09 -5.92 -16.59
C HIS A 36 6.27 -5.07 -15.63
N ALA A 37 5.77 -3.94 -16.14
CA ALA A 37 4.84 -3.07 -15.45
C ALA A 37 3.48 -3.10 -16.16
N VAL A 38 2.41 -3.24 -15.39
CA VAL A 38 1.03 -3.23 -15.89
C VAL A 38 0.23 -2.17 -15.16
N MET A 39 -0.58 -1.45 -15.91
CA MET A 39 -1.47 -0.41 -15.44
C MET A 39 -2.91 -0.89 -15.55
N SER A 40 -3.71 -0.62 -14.52
CA SER A 40 -5.12 -1.00 -14.55
C SER A 40 -5.86 -0.17 -15.59
N ARG A 41 -6.91 -0.74 -16.18
CA ARG A 41 -7.77 -0.02 -17.15
C ARG A 41 -8.20 1.37 -16.65
N ARG A 42 -8.57 1.47 -15.37
CA ARG A 42 -9.04 2.72 -14.76
C ARG A 42 -7.89 3.73 -14.61
N CYS A 43 -6.71 3.26 -14.21
CA CYS A 43 -5.52 4.09 -14.13
C CYS A 43 -5.14 4.63 -15.51
N THR A 44 -5.14 3.78 -16.55
CA THR A 44 -4.88 4.20 -17.93
C THR A 44 -5.89 5.23 -18.43
N ARG A 45 -7.17 5.10 -18.05
CA ARG A 45 -8.18 6.09 -18.39
C ARG A 45 -7.92 7.43 -17.70
N ILE A 46 -7.64 7.44 -16.40
CA ILE A 46 -7.33 8.67 -15.63
C ILE A 46 -6.12 9.37 -16.25
N VAL A 47 -5.07 8.60 -16.54
CA VAL A 47 -3.90 9.05 -17.29
C VAL A 47 -4.35 9.73 -18.58
N ARG A 48 -5.08 9.02 -19.47
CA ARG A 48 -5.49 9.56 -20.77
C ARG A 48 -6.40 10.79 -20.66
N GLU A 49 -7.30 10.84 -19.68
CA GLU A 49 -8.16 11.99 -19.42
C GLU A 49 -7.32 13.21 -19.03
N ALA A 50 -6.30 13.02 -18.19
CA ALA A 50 -5.34 14.08 -17.88
C ALA A 50 -4.54 14.54 -19.11
N LEU A 51 -4.34 13.66 -20.12
CA LEU A 51 -3.66 13.99 -21.38
C LEU A 51 -4.57 14.67 -22.41
N ALA A 52 -5.81 14.21 -22.56
CA ALA A 52 -6.78 14.77 -23.51
C ALA A 52 -7.21 16.20 -23.12
N TYR A 53 -7.09 16.56 -21.84
CA TYR A 53 -7.21 17.94 -21.39
C TYR A 53 -6.06 18.84 -21.88
N MET A 54 -4.93 18.27 -22.32
CA MET A 54 -3.74 18.99 -22.76
C MET A 54 -3.50 18.98 -24.29
N GLU A 55 -3.96 17.98 -25.06
CA GLU A 55 -3.81 17.97 -26.53
C GLU A 55 -5.04 17.36 -27.27
N SER A 56 -5.38 17.94 -28.43
CA SER A 56 -6.62 17.72 -29.20
C SER A 56 -6.48 16.76 -30.40
N LYS A 57 -5.72 15.66 -30.29
CA LYS A 57 -5.61 14.68 -31.40
C LYS A 57 -5.76 13.21 -30.94
N PRO A 58 -6.60 12.41 -31.61
CA PRO A 58 -6.67 10.96 -31.40
C PRO A 58 -5.64 10.26 -32.29
N THR A 59 -4.82 9.38 -31.71
CA THR A 59 -3.87 8.56 -32.49
C THR A 59 -4.05 7.09 -32.10
N ASP A 60 -4.22 6.23 -33.10
CA ASP A 60 -4.52 4.80 -32.98
C ASP A 60 -3.29 3.92 -32.62
N ALA A 61 -2.11 4.52 -32.47
CA ALA A 61 -0.98 3.91 -31.78
C ALA A 61 -1.02 4.36 -30.31
N LEU A 62 -0.94 3.41 -29.38
CA LEU A 62 -1.09 3.62 -27.94
C LEU A 62 0.20 4.28 -27.36
N GLU A 63 0.57 5.45 -27.88
CA GLU A 63 1.58 6.32 -27.28
C GLU A 63 0.86 7.36 -26.41
N ALA A 64 1.28 7.48 -25.17
CA ALA A 64 0.73 8.43 -24.22
C ALA A 64 1.83 9.40 -23.78
N ASP A 65 1.63 10.70 -24.02
CA ASP A 65 2.58 11.75 -23.70
C ASP A 65 2.16 12.55 -22.47
N PHE A 66 3.05 12.74 -21.50
CA PHE A 66 2.78 13.42 -20.24
C PHE A 66 3.73 14.58 -20.04
N ASN A 67 3.22 15.80 -19.94
CA ASN A 67 4.02 16.93 -19.48
C ASN A 67 3.97 16.98 -17.95
N VAL A 68 5.12 16.85 -17.29
CA VAL A 68 5.29 17.10 -15.86
C VAL A 68 6.19 18.31 -15.64
N VAL A 69 6.21 18.85 -14.43
CA VAL A 69 7.21 19.84 -14.03
C VAL A 69 8.61 19.24 -14.26
N GLY A 70 9.34 19.76 -15.25
CA GLY A 70 10.69 19.31 -15.59
C GLY A 70 10.83 18.48 -16.89
N GLY A 71 9.74 18.08 -17.56
CA GLY A 71 9.85 17.44 -18.87
C GLY A 71 8.60 16.70 -19.36
N ARG A 72 8.73 16.03 -20.50
CA ARG A 72 7.69 15.21 -21.16
C ARG A 72 8.05 13.73 -21.05
N TYR A 73 7.15 12.89 -20.56
CA TYR A 73 7.28 11.43 -20.63
C TYR A 73 6.45 10.88 -21.78
N THR A 74 7.01 10.00 -22.60
CA THR A 74 6.25 9.25 -23.63
C THR A 74 6.21 7.78 -23.24
N PHE A 75 5.01 7.20 -23.24
CA PHE A 75 4.78 5.81 -22.86
C PHE A 75 4.33 5.03 -24.09
N SER A 76 4.99 3.93 -24.39
CA SER A 76 4.45 2.93 -25.31
C SER A 76 3.70 1.88 -24.50
N ILE A 77 2.42 1.66 -24.83
CA ILE A 77 1.55 0.78 -24.05
C ILE A 77 0.90 -0.31 -24.92
N LEU A 78 0.71 -1.51 -24.35
CA LEU A 78 0.12 -2.68 -25.01
C LEU A 78 -1.14 -3.14 -24.27
N PRO A 79 -2.33 -3.12 -24.90
CA PRO A 79 -3.55 -3.66 -24.30
C PRO A 79 -3.44 -5.16 -24.06
N LEU A 80 -3.94 -5.62 -22.92
CA LEU A 80 -4.00 -7.04 -22.55
C LEU A 80 -5.43 -7.58 -22.66
N PRO A 81 -5.63 -8.92 -22.76
CA PRO A 81 -6.98 -9.52 -22.82
C PRO A 81 -7.86 -9.17 -21.60
N SER A 82 -7.25 -8.97 -20.44
CA SER A 82 -7.90 -8.50 -19.21
C SER A 82 -8.42 -7.05 -19.28
N LYS A 83 -8.11 -6.32 -20.35
CA LYS A 83 -8.32 -4.88 -20.54
C LYS A 83 -7.40 -3.98 -19.72
N ASN A 84 -6.50 -4.56 -18.94
CA ASN A 84 -5.34 -3.83 -18.39
C ASN A 84 -4.36 -3.53 -19.52
N VAL A 85 -3.34 -2.73 -19.20
CA VAL A 85 -2.41 -2.22 -20.18
C VAL A 85 -0.99 -2.38 -19.70
N ARG A 86 -0.17 -3.11 -20.46
CA ARG A 86 1.25 -3.29 -20.17
C ARG A 86 2.04 -2.07 -20.65
N ILE A 87 2.93 -1.58 -19.82
CA ILE A 87 3.90 -0.54 -20.20
C ILE A 87 5.07 -1.22 -20.88
N VAL A 88 5.29 -0.91 -22.16
CA VAL A 88 6.35 -1.49 -22.99
C VAL A 88 7.62 -0.67 -22.86
N SER A 89 7.50 0.66 -22.88
CA SER A 89 8.61 1.58 -22.69
C SER A 89 8.13 2.91 -22.14
N VAL A 90 9.05 3.60 -21.46
CA VAL A 90 8.88 4.98 -20.99
C VAL A 90 10.12 5.74 -21.43
N SER A 91 9.95 6.81 -22.19
CA SER A 91 10.99 7.77 -22.49
C SER A 91 10.70 9.08 -21.76
N PHE A 92 11.74 9.81 -21.40
CA PHE A 92 11.64 11.12 -20.78
C PHE A 92 12.47 12.11 -21.57
N LEU A 93 11.83 13.19 -21.99
CA LEU A 93 12.44 14.32 -22.66
C LEU A 93 12.43 15.50 -21.68
N ILE A 94 13.61 15.93 -21.26
CA ILE A 94 13.74 17.15 -20.46
C ILE A 94 13.26 18.32 -21.31
N VAL A 95 12.27 19.05 -20.80
CA VAL A 95 11.82 20.31 -21.37
C VAL A 95 12.24 21.39 -20.39
N PRO A 96 12.92 22.48 -20.81
CA PRO A 96 13.31 23.56 -19.93
C PRO A 96 12.09 24.02 -19.12
N SER A 97 12.14 23.88 -17.79
CA SER A 97 10.97 24.12 -16.95
C SER A 97 10.61 25.60 -16.97
N VAL A 98 9.37 25.92 -17.36
CA VAL A 98 8.77 27.25 -17.14
C VAL A 98 8.26 27.38 -15.69
N PHE A 99 8.18 26.27 -14.96
CA PHE A 99 7.73 26.24 -13.58
C PHE A 99 8.91 26.33 -12.60
N PRO A 100 8.82 27.17 -11.56
CA PRO A 100 9.81 27.17 -10.48
C PRO A 100 9.82 25.80 -9.79
N PRO A 101 10.97 25.35 -9.27
CA PRO A 101 11.05 24.13 -8.49
C PRO A 101 10.04 24.19 -7.33
N VAL A 102 9.27 23.11 -7.17
CA VAL A 102 8.44 22.94 -5.97
C VAL A 102 9.42 22.80 -4.81
N GLU A 103 9.59 23.86 -4.03
CA GLU A 103 10.32 23.79 -2.77
C GLU A 103 9.68 22.69 -1.92
N GLU A 104 10.44 21.63 -1.70
CA GLU A 104 10.08 20.56 -0.79
C GLU A 104 9.88 21.20 0.58
N LYS A 105 8.62 21.35 1.02
CA LYS A 105 8.29 21.80 2.37
C LYS A 105 8.63 20.68 3.36
N SER A 106 9.91 20.34 3.49
CA SER A 106 10.47 19.42 4.48
C SER A 106 10.57 20.07 5.87
N GLY A 107 9.62 20.96 6.20
CA GLY A 107 9.65 21.85 7.36
C GLY A 107 8.98 21.30 8.62
N ILE A 108 8.45 20.08 8.62
CA ILE A 108 7.89 19.50 9.85
C ILE A 108 9.07 18.97 10.69
N LYS A 109 9.59 19.80 11.59
CA LYS A 109 10.47 19.35 12.67
C LYS A 109 9.63 18.57 13.67
N TRP A 110 9.66 17.24 13.57
CA TRP A 110 9.04 16.36 14.56
C TRP A 110 9.88 16.37 15.84
N ASP A 111 9.23 16.48 17.00
CA ASP A 111 9.89 16.18 18.26
C ASP A 111 10.29 14.70 18.29
N ILE A 112 11.46 14.40 18.85
CA ILE A 112 11.99 13.04 18.98
C ILE A 112 11.03 12.19 19.82
N ASN A 113 10.39 12.77 20.83
CA ASN A 113 9.43 12.06 21.67
C ASN A 113 8.17 11.65 20.90
N ASP A 114 7.66 12.54 20.04
CA ASP A 114 6.51 12.24 19.19
C ASP A 114 6.82 11.11 18.21
N ARG A 115 8.04 11.10 17.64
CA ARG A 115 8.50 10.03 16.76
C ARG A 115 8.58 8.68 17.48
N LYS A 116 9.15 8.64 18.69
CA LYS A 116 9.22 7.40 19.50
C LYS A 116 7.83 6.86 19.81
N LYS A 117 6.92 7.74 20.21
CA LYS A 117 5.52 7.36 20.48
C LYS A 117 4.86 6.74 19.25
N LEU A 118 5.04 7.33 18.07
CA LEU A 118 4.49 6.80 16.82
C LEU A 118 5.12 5.46 16.43
N ILE A 119 6.44 5.29 16.59
CA ILE A 119 7.10 4.00 16.33
C ILE A 119 6.50 2.92 17.24
N ASN A 120 6.37 3.18 18.54
CA ASN A 120 5.78 2.23 19.49
C ASN A 120 4.30 1.92 19.24
N GLN A 121 3.60 2.74 18.46
CA GLN A 121 2.21 2.53 18.09
C GLN A 121 2.02 1.62 16.87
N PHE A 122 2.91 1.73 15.87
CA PHE A 122 2.72 1.08 14.56
C PHE A 122 3.81 0.05 14.21
N VAL A 123 4.92 0.02 14.93
CA VAL A 123 6.06 -0.86 14.65
C VAL A 123 6.13 -1.95 15.70
N PRO A 124 6.21 -3.25 15.35
CA PRO A 124 6.35 -4.37 16.29
C PRO A 124 7.31 -4.09 17.45
N LEU A 125 6.95 -4.45 18.68
CA LEU A 125 7.73 -4.16 19.90
C LEU A 125 9.22 -4.56 19.77
N PRO A 126 9.58 -5.78 19.32
CA PRO A 126 10.98 -6.15 19.16
C PRO A 126 11.74 -5.23 18.19
N ILE A 127 11.07 -4.71 17.17
CA ILE A 127 11.70 -3.78 16.21
C ILE A 127 11.81 -2.40 16.84
N ALA A 128 10.75 -1.92 17.50
CA ALA A 128 10.70 -0.60 18.10
C ALA A 128 11.78 -0.42 19.17
N GLU A 129 11.94 -1.40 20.07
CA GLU A 129 12.97 -1.38 21.12
C GLU A 129 14.39 -1.29 20.55
N GLN A 130 14.67 -2.03 19.48
CA GLN A 130 16.00 -2.03 18.86
C GLN A 130 16.29 -0.74 18.12
N LEU A 131 15.27 -0.18 17.45
CA LEU A 131 15.37 1.14 16.84
C LEU A 131 15.65 2.22 17.88
N GLU A 132 15.03 2.13 19.07
CA GLU A 132 15.29 3.06 20.17
C GLU A 132 16.68 2.92 20.78
N GLN A 133 17.20 1.69 20.86
CA GLN A 133 18.54 1.38 21.38
C GLN A 133 19.66 1.65 20.35
N GLY A 134 19.30 1.94 19.09
CA GLY A 134 20.28 2.06 18.00
C GLY A 134 20.98 0.73 17.68
N ALA A 135 20.37 -0.38 18.08
CA ALA A 135 20.90 -1.72 17.89
C ALA A 135 20.53 -2.30 16.52
N ASN A 136 21.21 -3.37 16.10
CA ASN A 136 20.97 -3.99 14.80
C ASN A 136 19.77 -4.95 14.85
N LEU A 137 19.09 -5.13 13.71
CA LEU A 137 17.93 -6.03 13.60
C LEU A 137 18.33 -7.46 13.20
N ARG A 138 19.60 -7.85 13.30
CA ARG A 138 20.08 -9.15 12.75
C ARG A 138 19.49 -10.34 13.50
N TYR A 139 19.25 -10.21 14.80
CA TYR A 139 18.68 -11.31 15.58
C TYR A 139 17.23 -11.65 15.17
N LEU A 140 16.52 -10.72 14.52
CA LEU A 140 15.19 -10.97 13.95
C LEU A 140 15.25 -11.77 12.64
N ALA A 141 16.42 -11.83 11.99
CA ALA A 141 16.63 -12.57 10.75
C ALA A 141 17.00 -14.03 11.07
N GLU A 142 16.04 -14.79 11.58
CA GLU A 142 16.21 -16.19 11.97
C GLU A 142 15.26 -17.13 11.21
N ILE A 143 15.59 -18.42 11.17
CA ILE A 143 14.70 -19.51 10.75
C ILE A 143 14.24 -20.21 12.04
N ARG A 144 12.93 -20.28 12.25
CA ARG A 144 12.35 -20.96 13.41
C ARG A 144 11.01 -21.62 13.11
N GLU A 145 10.62 -22.53 13.97
CA GLU A 145 9.30 -23.13 13.97
C GLU A 145 8.28 -22.16 14.59
N VAL A 146 7.17 -21.93 13.88
CA VAL A 146 6.10 -21.04 14.31
C VAL A 146 4.75 -21.67 13.98
N ASN A 147 3.76 -21.44 14.83
CA ASN A 147 2.38 -21.74 14.49
C ASN A 147 1.76 -20.50 13.85
N THR A 148 1.21 -20.62 12.65
CA THR A 148 0.60 -19.49 11.93
C THR A 148 -0.89 -19.72 11.75
N MET A 149 -1.68 -18.71 12.09
CA MET A 149 -3.12 -18.68 11.83
C MET A 149 -3.43 -17.62 10.77
N PHE A 150 -4.17 -18.04 9.75
CA PHE A 150 -4.80 -17.16 8.78
C PHE A 150 -6.30 -17.12 9.05
N MET A 151 -6.84 -15.94 9.32
CA MET A 151 -8.25 -15.73 9.58
C MET A 151 -8.81 -14.74 8.57
N LYS A 152 -9.74 -15.21 7.73
CA LYS A 152 -10.50 -14.35 6.81
C LYS A 152 -11.73 -13.80 7.52
N TRP A 153 -11.99 -12.51 7.34
CA TRP A 153 -13.13 -11.81 7.92
C TRP A 153 -14.16 -11.51 6.84
N ASP A 154 -15.23 -12.30 6.80
CA ASP A 154 -16.34 -12.12 5.85
C ASP A 154 -17.22 -10.90 6.20
N SER A 155 -17.00 -10.29 7.36
CA SER A 155 -17.64 -9.03 7.77
C SER A 155 -17.16 -7.81 6.98
N TYR A 156 -16.20 -7.98 6.06
CA TYR A 156 -15.72 -6.93 5.18
C TYR A 156 -15.74 -7.38 3.72
N ASP A 157 -16.36 -6.58 2.85
CA ASP A 157 -16.35 -6.77 1.41
C ASP A 157 -16.12 -5.43 0.71
N SER A 158 -14.98 -5.33 0.04
CA SER A 158 -14.55 -4.17 -0.76
C SER A 158 -15.52 -3.78 -1.88
N ASN A 159 -16.28 -4.76 -2.39
CA ASN A 159 -17.18 -4.65 -3.53
C ASN A 159 -18.65 -4.79 -3.13
N GLY A 160 -18.94 -5.20 -1.90
CA GLY A 160 -20.29 -5.46 -1.40
C GLY A 160 -20.84 -4.36 -0.50
N LYS A 161 -21.68 -4.79 0.45
CA LYS A 161 -22.43 -3.95 1.39
C LYS A 161 -21.57 -3.48 2.58
N HIS A 162 -20.57 -4.28 2.97
CA HIS A 162 -19.75 -4.07 4.17
C HIS A 162 -18.39 -3.44 3.83
N ARG A 163 -18.42 -2.15 3.44
CA ARG A 163 -17.21 -1.42 2.99
C ARG A 163 -16.61 -0.51 4.05
N ASP A 164 -17.33 -0.26 5.14
CA ASP A 164 -16.86 0.63 6.20
C ASP A 164 -15.81 -0.10 7.06
N LEU A 165 -14.58 0.42 7.03
CA LEU A 165 -13.48 -0.13 7.82
C LEU A 165 -13.71 0.06 9.32
N LEU A 166 -14.50 1.06 9.72
CA LEU A 166 -14.75 1.35 11.14
C LEU A 166 -15.62 0.27 11.80
N GLU A 167 -16.43 -0.47 11.03
CA GLU A 167 -17.18 -1.62 11.54
C GLU A 167 -16.25 -2.73 12.07
N LEU A 168 -15.00 -2.79 11.58
CA LEU A 168 -14.01 -3.77 12.01
C LEU A 168 -13.37 -3.43 13.36
N GLN A 169 -13.46 -2.16 13.81
CA GLN A 169 -12.74 -1.66 14.98
C GLN A 169 -12.99 -2.51 16.24
N GLY A 170 -14.27 -2.79 16.53
CA GLY A 170 -14.66 -3.53 17.73
C GLY A 170 -14.10 -4.95 17.73
N CYS A 171 -14.31 -5.69 16.64
CA CYS A 171 -13.78 -7.04 16.48
C CYS A 171 -12.25 -7.06 16.48
N PHE A 172 -11.60 -6.08 15.83
CA PHE A 172 -10.15 -6.05 15.69
C PHE A 172 -9.47 -5.75 17.02
N TYR A 173 -10.00 -4.82 17.82
CA TYR A 173 -9.55 -4.60 19.19
C TYR A 173 -9.63 -5.89 20.03
N GLN A 174 -10.72 -6.66 19.91
CA GLN A 174 -10.86 -7.94 20.62
C GLN A 174 -9.84 -8.97 20.14
N ALA A 175 -9.60 -9.05 18.82
CA ALA A 175 -8.59 -9.93 18.26
C ALA A 175 -7.19 -9.58 18.80
N GLN A 176 -6.80 -8.30 18.79
CA GLN A 176 -5.52 -7.84 19.37
C GLN A 176 -5.38 -8.29 20.84
N ARG A 177 -6.42 -8.08 21.65
CA ARG A 177 -6.42 -8.48 23.07
C ARG A 177 -6.25 -9.99 23.26
N ILE A 178 -6.98 -10.80 22.49
CA ILE A 178 -6.91 -12.27 22.57
C ILE A 178 -5.51 -12.74 22.15
N LEU A 179 -5.00 -12.23 21.03
CA LEU A 179 -3.68 -12.57 20.52
C LEU A 179 -2.61 -12.25 21.56
N HIS A 180 -2.60 -11.03 22.09
CA HIS A 180 -1.67 -10.62 23.13
C HIS A 180 -1.72 -11.54 24.36
N ASN A 181 -2.91 -11.79 24.90
CA ASN A 181 -3.09 -12.64 26.09
C ASN A 181 -2.69 -14.11 25.86
N SER A 182 -2.67 -14.55 24.60
CA SER A 182 -2.24 -15.90 24.22
C SER A 182 -0.75 -16.00 23.86
N GLY A 183 0.01 -14.91 23.96
CA GLY A 183 1.41 -14.85 23.51
C GLY A 183 1.55 -14.88 21.99
N ALA A 184 0.49 -14.57 21.25
CA ALA A 184 0.52 -14.47 19.81
C ALA A 184 1.03 -13.10 19.36
N TYR A 185 1.75 -13.11 18.25
CA TYR A 185 2.18 -11.93 17.54
C TYR A 185 1.23 -11.65 16.37
N LEU A 186 0.63 -10.46 16.33
CA LEU A 186 -0.11 -10.00 15.15
C LEU A 186 0.90 -9.59 14.08
N ARG A 187 1.00 -10.40 13.01
CA ARG A 187 1.96 -10.15 11.93
C ARG A 187 1.43 -9.18 10.89
N GLN A 188 0.15 -9.31 10.54
CA GLN A 188 -0.45 -8.45 9.53
C GLN A 188 -1.98 -8.45 9.66
N PHE A 189 -2.60 -7.31 9.42
CA PHE A 189 -4.02 -7.17 9.21
C PHE A 189 -4.25 -6.29 7.98
N LEU A 190 -4.83 -6.85 6.92
CA LEU A 190 -4.85 -6.22 5.60
C LEU A 190 -6.15 -6.51 4.85
N VAL A 191 -6.44 -5.71 3.83
CA VAL A 191 -7.48 -5.98 2.82
C VAL A 191 -6.79 -6.31 1.49
N ASP A 192 -7.13 -7.45 0.91
CA ASP A 192 -6.66 -7.93 -0.39
C ASP A 192 -7.85 -8.19 -1.33
N ASP A 193 -7.58 -8.73 -2.51
CA ASP A 193 -8.55 -9.24 -3.47
C ASP A 193 -9.44 -10.37 -2.93
N LYS A 194 -8.97 -11.09 -1.91
CA LYS A 194 -9.70 -12.15 -1.20
C LYS A 194 -10.54 -11.65 -0.03
N GLY A 195 -10.46 -10.36 0.31
CA GLY A 195 -11.16 -9.75 1.44
C GLY A 195 -10.21 -9.32 2.57
N CYS A 196 -10.74 -9.19 3.78
CA CYS A 196 -9.97 -8.78 4.95
C CYS A 196 -9.36 -10.00 5.65
N VAL A 197 -8.05 -9.97 5.89
CA VAL A 197 -7.28 -11.10 6.43
C VAL A 197 -6.44 -10.66 7.63
N LEU A 198 -6.53 -11.43 8.70
CA LEU A 198 -5.67 -11.35 9.88
C LEU A 198 -4.67 -12.52 9.86
N ILE A 199 -3.40 -12.21 10.07
CA ILE A 199 -2.30 -13.17 10.15
C ILE A 199 -1.67 -13.06 11.54
N ALA A 200 -1.73 -14.14 12.31
CA ALA A 200 -1.14 -14.23 13.64
C ALA A 200 -0.12 -15.39 13.71
N CYS A 201 0.93 -15.20 14.51
CA CYS A 201 2.00 -16.16 14.68
C CYS A 201 2.29 -16.40 16.16
N TRP A 202 2.50 -17.66 16.56
CA TRP A 202 3.02 -18.03 17.89
C TRP A 202 4.44 -18.54 17.78
N GLY A 203 5.24 -18.30 18.82
CA GLY A 203 6.66 -18.62 18.83
C GLY A 203 7.51 -17.56 18.14
N MET A 204 7.08 -16.29 18.08
CA MET A 204 7.90 -15.17 17.62
C MET A 204 8.77 -14.61 18.77
N PRO A 205 9.87 -13.89 18.49
CA PRO A 205 10.59 -13.13 19.52
C PRO A 205 9.64 -12.13 20.16
N HIS A 206 9.59 -12.13 21.50
CA HIS A 206 8.87 -11.14 22.30
C HIS A 206 9.81 -10.02 22.71
#